data_AF-A0A6N3QKV1-F1
#
_entry.id   AF-A0A6N3QKV1-F1
#
_cell.length_a   1.000
_cell.length_b   1.000
_cell.length_c   1.000
_cell.angle_alpha   90.00
_cell.angle_beta   90.00
_cell.angle_gamma   90.00
#
_symmetry.space_group_name_H-M   'P 1'
#
loop_
_entity.id
_entity.type
_entity.pdbx_description
1 polymer ?
#
loop_
_entity_poly.entity_id
_entity_poly.type
_entity_poly.pdbx_seq_one_letter_code
_entity_poly.pdbx_strand_id
1 'polypeptide(L)'
;MNPDIQLTALQQRLTGEALKDAVARADVVLDCTDNMATRQEINAACVVLNTPLITASAVGFGGQLMVLTPPWEQGCYRCLWPDNQEPERNCRTAGVVGPVVGVMGTLQALEAIKLLSGIETPAGELRLFDGKSSQWRSLALRRASGCPVCGGSNADPV
;
A
#
# COMPACT_ATOMS: atom_id res chain seq x y z
N MET A 1 -13.33 -19.31 4.39
CA MET A 1 -14.26 -18.49 5.20
C MET A 1 -14.22 -18.99 6.63
N ASN A 2 -14.18 -18.09 7.62
CA ASN A 2 -14.05 -18.42 9.03
C ASN A 2 -15.21 -17.76 9.81
N PRO A 3 -16.10 -18.50 10.49
CA PRO A 3 -17.22 -17.93 11.24
C PRO A 3 -16.79 -17.33 12.60
N ASP A 4 -15.58 -17.64 13.07
CA ASP A 4 -15.10 -17.24 14.40
C ASP A 4 -14.46 -15.84 14.41
N ILE A 5 -14.49 -15.13 13.28
CA ILE A 5 -13.96 -13.76 13.14
C ILE A 5 -15.08 -12.75 12.91
N GLN A 6 -14.86 -11.53 13.36
CA GLN A 6 -15.75 -10.42 13.07
C GLN A 6 -15.45 -9.85 11.66
N LEU A 7 -16.50 -9.68 10.86
CA LEU A 7 -16.43 -9.03 9.55
C LEU A 7 -17.33 -7.80 9.55
N THR A 8 -16.79 -6.65 9.20
CA THR A 8 -17.54 -5.40 9.04
C THR A 8 -17.46 -4.93 7.59
N ALA A 9 -18.59 -4.95 6.89
CA ALA A 9 -18.68 -4.48 5.52
C ALA A 9 -19.05 -2.99 5.48
N LEU A 10 -18.26 -2.20 4.75
CA LEU A 10 -18.52 -0.78 4.52
C LEU A 10 -18.89 -0.58 3.05
N GLN A 11 -20.18 -0.43 2.75
CA GLN A 11 -20.66 -0.23 1.39
C GLN A 11 -20.57 1.25 0.98
N GLN A 12 -19.36 1.80 1.03
CA GLN A 12 -19.06 3.18 0.67
C GLN A 12 -17.61 3.32 0.22
N ARG A 13 -17.30 4.39 -0.51
CA ARG A 13 -15.91 4.78 -0.74
C ARG A 13 -15.41 5.50 0.51
N LEU A 14 -14.38 4.96 1.15
CA LEU A 14 -13.70 5.62 2.26
C LEU A 14 -12.89 6.81 1.73
N THR A 15 -13.18 7.99 2.26
CA THR A 15 -12.46 9.25 1.99
C THR A 15 -12.65 10.20 3.18
N GLY A 16 -11.83 11.24 3.29
CA GLY A 16 -11.90 12.24 4.37
C GLY A 16 -11.92 11.61 5.77
N GLU A 17 -12.80 12.10 6.64
CA GLU A 17 -12.90 11.63 8.03
C GLU A 17 -13.31 10.16 8.14
N ALA A 18 -14.16 9.65 7.24
CA ALA A 18 -14.54 8.24 7.27
C ALA A 18 -13.35 7.30 7.02
N LEU A 19 -12.41 7.73 6.16
CA LEU A 19 -11.15 6.99 5.96
C LEU A 19 -10.26 7.08 7.20
N LYS A 20 -10.08 8.27 7.77
CA LYS A 20 -9.26 8.48 8.97
C LYS A 20 -9.77 7.65 10.15
N ASP A 21 -11.08 7.65 10.40
CA ASP A 21 -11.72 6.86 11.45
C ASP A 21 -11.52 5.34 11.26
N ALA A 22 -11.54 4.86 10.01
CA ALA A 22 -11.30 3.45 9.71
C ALA A 22 -9.82 3.08 9.91
N VAL A 23 -8.90 3.91 9.44
CA VAL A 23 -7.45 3.72 9.60
C VAL A 23 -7.05 3.76 11.08
N ALA A 24 -7.62 4.66 11.88
CA ALA A 24 -7.33 4.80 13.30
C ALA A 24 -7.71 3.57 14.14
N ARG A 25 -8.62 2.73 13.65
CA ARG A 25 -9.09 1.50 14.32
C ARG A 25 -8.33 0.25 13.88
N ALA A 26 -7.54 0.35 12.81
CA ALA A 26 -6.83 -0.78 12.25
C ALA A 26 -5.42 -0.88 12.83
N ASP A 27 -4.99 -2.09 13.18
CA ASP A 27 -3.59 -2.36 13.54
C ASP A 27 -2.67 -2.32 12.30
N VAL A 28 -3.21 -2.72 11.13
CA VAL A 28 -2.52 -2.70 9.83
C VAL A 28 -3.56 -2.43 8.73
N VAL A 29 -3.22 -1.60 7.76
CA VAL A 29 -4.05 -1.30 6.58
C VAL A 29 -3.49 -2.00 5.34
N LEU A 30 -4.35 -2.66 4.57
CA LEU A 30 -4.02 -3.20 3.25
C LEU A 30 -4.68 -2.35 2.17
N ASP A 31 -3.87 -1.70 1.34
CA ASP A 31 -4.36 -1.01 0.15
C ASP A 31 -4.46 -2.00 -1.02
N CYS A 32 -5.69 -2.37 -1.33
CA CYS A 32 -6.07 -3.24 -2.45
C CYS A 32 -6.82 -2.46 -3.54
N THR A 33 -6.65 -1.15 -3.61
CA THR A 33 -7.36 -0.28 -4.57
C THR A 33 -6.64 -0.24 -5.92
N ASP A 34 -7.32 0.17 -6.99
CA ASP A 34 -6.79 0.13 -8.36
C ASP A 34 -6.45 1.50 -8.96
N ASN A 35 -6.49 2.57 -8.15
CA ASN A 35 -6.28 3.94 -8.63
C ASN A 35 -5.36 4.73 -7.68
N MET A 36 -4.45 5.50 -8.28
CA MET A 36 -3.41 6.29 -7.63
C MET A 36 -3.99 7.27 -6.61
N ALA A 37 -5.09 7.96 -6.93
CA ALA A 37 -5.67 8.96 -6.05
C ALA A 37 -6.06 8.37 -4.68
N THR A 38 -6.73 7.21 -4.67
CA THR A 38 -7.12 6.56 -3.42
C THR A 38 -5.91 6.01 -2.67
N ARG A 39 -4.88 5.50 -3.37
CA ARG A 39 -3.62 5.09 -2.72
C ARG A 39 -2.94 6.23 -1.98
N GLN A 40 -2.95 7.42 -2.57
CA GLN A 40 -2.36 8.62 -1.96
C GLN A 40 -3.16 9.06 -0.72
N GLU A 41 -4.49 9.05 -0.77
CA GLU A 41 -5.35 9.32 0.40
C GLU A 41 -5.13 8.32 1.54
N ILE A 42 -5.08 7.01 1.22
CA ILE A 42 -4.81 5.95 2.20
C ILE A 42 -3.42 6.14 2.82
N ASN A 43 -2.40 6.40 2.00
CA ASN A 43 -1.04 6.67 2.47
C ASN A 43 -0.99 7.86 3.43
N ALA A 44 -1.61 8.98 3.07
CA ALA A 44 -1.64 10.16 3.93
C ALA A 44 -2.30 9.86 5.28
N ALA A 45 -3.46 9.20 5.27
CA ALA A 45 -4.16 8.81 6.50
C ALA A 45 -3.30 7.87 7.37
N CYS A 46 -2.67 6.85 6.78
CA CYS A 46 -1.81 5.91 7.50
C CYS A 46 -0.60 6.60 8.13
N VAL A 47 0.06 7.52 7.41
CA VAL A 47 1.21 8.26 7.94
C VAL A 47 0.80 9.16 9.11
N VAL A 48 -0.30 9.91 8.98
CA VAL A 48 -0.80 10.80 10.03
C VAL A 48 -1.17 10.03 11.30
N LEU A 49 -1.79 8.86 11.16
CA LEU A 49 -2.28 8.05 12.27
C LEU A 49 -1.25 7.03 12.79
N ASN A 50 -0.06 6.96 12.19
CA ASN A 50 0.97 5.98 12.50
C ASN A 50 0.50 4.51 12.40
N THR A 51 -0.37 4.22 11.42
CA THR A 51 -0.85 2.86 11.15
C THR A 51 -0.06 2.25 9.99
N PRO A 52 0.61 1.09 10.16
CA PRO A 52 1.29 0.39 9.07
C PRO A 52 0.43 0.21 7.82
N LEU A 53 1.05 0.38 6.64
CA LEU A 53 0.40 0.24 5.34
C LEU A 53 1.11 -0.82 4.49
N ILE A 54 0.33 -1.77 3.96
CA ILE A 54 0.77 -2.73 2.96
C ILE A 54 0.03 -2.42 1.65
N THR A 55 0.74 -1.92 0.65
CA THR A 55 0.15 -1.59 -0.66
C THR A 55 0.71 -2.50 -1.74
N ALA A 56 -0.17 -2.97 -2.63
CA ALA A 56 0.23 -3.71 -3.81
C ALA A 56 -0.54 -3.28 -5.05
N SER A 57 0.04 -3.47 -6.22
CA SER A 57 -0.58 -3.21 -7.52
C SER A 57 -0.21 -4.29 -8.53
N ALA A 58 -1.02 -4.45 -9.57
CA ALA A 58 -0.70 -5.35 -10.67
C ALA A 58 -1.31 -4.85 -11.98
N VAL A 59 -0.52 -4.83 -13.06
CA VAL A 59 -0.98 -4.45 -14.41
C VAL A 59 -0.35 -5.39 -15.42
N GLY A 60 -1.16 -5.98 -16.31
CA GLY A 60 -0.72 -7.01 -17.24
C GLY A 60 -0.06 -8.18 -16.51
N PHE A 61 1.25 -8.35 -16.69
CA PHE A 61 2.08 -9.35 -16.01
C PHE A 61 2.95 -8.78 -14.88
N GLY A 62 2.93 -7.48 -14.66
CA GLY A 62 3.71 -6.83 -13.60
C GLY A 62 2.95 -6.80 -12.29
N GLY A 63 3.65 -7.04 -11.19
CA GLY A 63 3.16 -6.86 -9.82
C GLY A 63 4.12 -5.99 -9.00
N GLN A 64 3.60 -5.24 -8.03
CA GLN A 64 4.37 -4.43 -7.10
C GLN A 64 3.83 -4.61 -5.68
N LEU A 65 4.71 -4.63 -4.69
CA LEU A 65 4.34 -4.76 -3.28
C LEU A 65 5.31 -3.95 -2.42
N MET A 66 4.76 -3.22 -1.44
CA MET A 66 5.51 -2.46 -0.44
C MET A 66 4.88 -2.66 0.94
N VAL A 67 5.75 -2.75 1.96
CA VAL A 67 5.39 -2.70 3.38
C VAL A 67 6.00 -1.43 3.95
N LEU A 68 5.14 -0.53 4.41
CA LEU A 68 5.48 0.79 4.93
C LEU A 68 5.07 0.85 6.40
N THR A 69 6.02 1.06 7.30
CA THR A 69 5.79 1.05 8.75
C THR A 69 6.26 2.34 9.40
N PRO A 70 5.63 2.80 10.49
CA PRO A 70 6.24 3.76 11.40
C PRO A 70 7.63 3.28 11.86
N PRO A 71 8.61 4.17 12.11
CA PRO A 71 8.54 5.63 12.05
C PRO A 71 8.78 6.20 10.63
N TRP A 72 8.46 5.44 9.57
CA TRP A 72 8.55 5.88 8.17
C TRP A 72 9.98 6.14 7.71
N GLU A 73 10.93 5.35 8.21
CA GLU A 73 12.38 5.55 8.02
C GLU A 73 12.77 5.57 6.54
N GLN A 74 12.24 4.66 5.73
CA GLN A 74 12.51 4.59 4.29
C GLN A 74 11.52 5.42 3.44
N GLY A 75 10.64 6.19 4.09
CA GLY A 75 9.65 7.04 3.45
C GLY A 75 8.25 6.42 3.40
N CYS A 76 7.33 7.15 2.77
CA CYS A 76 5.96 6.70 2.52
C CYS A 76 5.72 6.54 1.01
N TYR A 77 4.53 6.13 0.60
CA TYR A 77 4.20 5.94 -0.81
C TYR A 77 4.46 7.21 -1.65
N ARG A 78 4.10 8.38 -1.10
CA ARG A 78 4.33 9.70 -1.72
C ARG A 78 5.81 10.01 -1.96
N CYS A 79 6.74 9.42 -1.21
CA CYS A 79 8.17 9.63 -1.44
C CYS A 79 8.63 9.09 -2.78
N LEU A 80 8.05 7.98 -3.24
CA LEU A 80 8.46 7.31 -4.46
C LEU A 80 7.53 7.68 -5.62
N TRP A 81 6.24 7.97 -5.35
CA TRP A 81 5.28 8.51 -6.33
C TRP A 81 4.82 9.91 -5.88
N PRO A 82 5.57 10.98 -6.21
CA PRO A 82 5.24 12.34 -5.78
C PRO A 82 4.04 12.93 -6.54
N ASP A 83 3.74 12.43 -7.73
CA ASP A 83 2.65 12.92 -8.56
C ASP A 83 1.35 12.16 -8.29
N ASN A 84 0.22 12.87 -8.43
CA ASN A 84 -1.12 12.27 -8.43
C ASN A 84 -1.53 11.73 -9.81
N GLN A 85 -0.65 11.80 -10.81
CA GLN A 85 -0.98 11.36 -12.15
C GLN A 85 -1.06 9.83 -12.20
N GLU A 86 -2.16 9.36 -12.78
CA GLU A 86 -2.31 7.95 -13.11
C GLU A 86 -1.28 7.56 -14.17
N PRO A 87 -0.65 6.38 -14.07
CA PRO A 87 0.14 5.83 -15.16
C PRO A 87 -0.72 5.70 -16.43
N GLU A 88 -0.15 5.98 -17.61
CA GLU A 88 -0.85 5.85 -18.90
C GLU A 88 -1.46 4.44 -19.12
N ARG A 89 -0.88 3.42 -18.48
CA ARG A 89 -1.37 2.04 -18.44
C ARG A 89 -1.73 1.65 -17.01
N ASN A 90 -3.02 1.42 -16.76
CA ASN A 90 -3.53 0.92 -15.49
C ASN A 90 -4.32 -0.38 -15.71
N CYS A 91 -4.80 -0.99 -14.62
CA CYS A 91 -5.55 -2.26 -14.68
C CYS A 91 -6.73 -2.21 -15.64
N ARG A 92 -7.42 -1.06 -15.71
CA ARG A 92 -8.64 -0.87 -16.50
C ARG A 92 -8.34 -0.66 -17.98
N THR A 93 -7.20 -0.05 -18.32
CA THR A 93 -6.82 0.25 -19.71
C THR A 93 -5.95 -0.84 -20.35
N ALA A 94 -5.12 -1.53 -19.57
CA ALA A 94 -4.19 -2.55 -20.07
C ALA A 94 -4.60 -3.99 -19.74
N GLY A 95 -5.57 -4.19 -18.83
CA GLY A 95 -5.92 -5.50 -18.29
C GLY A 95 -4.92 -6.02 -17.26
N VAL A 96 -5.25 -7.15 -16.63
CA VAL A 96 -4.41 -7.81 -15.63
C VAL A 96 -4.57 -9.32 -15.68
N VAL A 97 -3.46 -10.06 -15.54
CA VAL A 97 -3.46 -11.52 -15.49
C VAL A 97 -3.86 -11.96 -14.08
N GLY A 98 -4.95 -12.75 -13.97
CA GLY A 98 -5.53 -13.19 -12.69
C GLY A 98 -4.51 -13.75 -11.68
N PRO A 99 -3.64 -14.71 -12.08
CA PRO A 99 -2.57 -15.20 -11.21
C PRO A 99 -1.60 -14.13 -10.69
N VAL A 100 -1.30 -13.09 -11.47
CA VAL A 100 -0.36 -12.03 -11.06
C VAL A 100 -0.97 -11.19 -9.94
N VAL A 101 -2.22 -10.72 -10.11
CA VAL A 101 -2.91 -9.98 -9.04
C VAL A 101 -3.23 -10.87 -7.84
N GLY A 102 -3.51 -12.16 -8.06
CA GLY A 102 -3.69 -13.14 -7.00
C GLY A 102 -2.45 -13.28 -6.11
N VAL A 103 -1.26 -13.44 -6.72
CA VAL A 103 0.02 -13.48 -5.98
C VAL A 103 0.24 -12.20 -5.18
N MET A 104 -0.04 -11.02 -5.75
CA MET A 104 0.09 -9.75 -5.02
C MET A 104 -0.82 -9.72 -3.78
N GLY A 105 -2.11 -10.06 -3.92
CA GLY A 105 -3.04 -10.08 -2.78
C GLY A 105 -2.68 -11.12 -1.72
N THR A 106 -2.22 -12.32 -2.12
CA THR A 106 -1.74 -13.34 -1.18
C THR A 106 -0.52 -12.86 -0.41
N LEU A 107 0.42 -12.18 -1.07
CA LEU A 107 1.59 -11.63 -0.39
C LEU A 107 1.21 -10.48 0.55
N GLN A 108 0.24 -9.61 0.20
CA GLN A 108 -0.25 -8.62 1.15
C GLN A 108 -0.78 -9.26 2.44
N ALA A 109 -1.54 -10.34 2.34
CA ALA A 109 -2.04 -11.07 3.50
C ALA A 109 -0.91 -11.71 4.32
N LEU A 110 0.12 -12.27 3.67
CA LEU A 110 1.30 -12.82 4.35
C LEU A 110 2.05 -11.74 5.14
N GLU A 111 2.26 -10.56 4.55
CA GLU A 111 2.90 -9.43 5.22
C GLU A 111 2.08 -8.94 6.42
N ALA A 112 0.75 -8.92 6.30
CA ALA A 112 -0.13 -8.57 7.40
C ALA A 112 -0.01 -9.55 8.57
N ILE A 113 -0.01 -10.86 8.29
CA ILE A 113 0.16 -11.90 9.29
C ILE A 113 1.50 -11.75 10.01
N LYS A 114 2.59 -11.52 9.28
CA LYS A 114 3.92 -11.33 9.89
C LYS A 114 3.96 -10.11 10.80
N LEU A 115 3.43 -8.96 10.34
CA LEU A 115 3.37 -7.75 11.16
C LEU A 115 2.55 -7.96 12.43
N LEU A 116 1.33 -8.51 12.31
CA LEU A 116 0.43 -8.73 13.44
C LEU A 116 0.95 -9.77 14.44
N SER A 117 1.79 -10.72 13.99
CA SER A 117 2.41 -11.74 14.85
C SER A 117 3.78 -11.33 15.39
N GLY A 118 4.28 -10.13 15.07
CA GLY A 118 5.59 -9.65 15.52
C GLY A 118 6.79 -10.33 14.83
N ILE A 119 6.57 -10.99 13.70
CA ILE A 119 7.65 -11.56 12.88
C ILE A 119 8.33 -10.43 12.10
N GLU A 120 9.65 -10.34 12.24
CA GLU A 120 10.46 -9.40 11.47
C GLU A 120 10.17 -9.53 9.97
N THR A 121 9.84 -8.41 9.37
CA THR A 121 9.51 -8.29 7.96
C THR A 121 10.42 -7.24 7.35
N PRO A 122 11.09 -7.56 6.21
CA PRO A 122 11.79 -6.53 5.44
C PRO A 122 10.81 -5.42 5.06
N ALA A 123 10.94 -4.27 5.72
CA ALA A 123 10.22 -3.05 5.41
C ALA A 123 11.10 -2.13 4.56
N GLY A 124 10.49 -1.17 3.86
CA GLY A 124 11.26 -0.18 3.12
C GLY A 124 11.88 -0.70 1.82
N GLU A 125 11.31 -1.75 1.23
CA GLU A 125 11.61 -2.19 -0.14
C GLU A 125 10.37 -2.17 -1.03
N LEU A 126 10.60 -1.87 -2.31
CA LEU A 126 9.66 -2.13 -3.39
C LEU A 126 10.01 -3.48 -4.01
N ARG A 127 9.12 -4.46 -3.83
CA ARG A 127 9.20 -5.76 -4.50
C ARG A 127 8.44 -5.69 -5.82
N LEU A 128 9.14 -6.02 -6.89
CA LEU A 128 8.63 -6.09 -8.25
C LEU A 128 8.58 -7.53 -8.72
N PHE A 129 7.44 -7.94 -9.25
CA PHE A 129 7.24 -9.23 -9.89
C PHE A 129 7.02 -9.04 -11.38
N ASP A 130 7.80 -9.74 -12.20
CA ASP A 130 7.54 -9.89 -13.63
C ASP A 130 7.03 -11.32 -13.90
N GLY A 131 5.72 -11.43 -14.14
CA GLY A 131 5.05 -12.69 -14.42
C GLY A 131 5.32 -13.25 -15.82
N LYS A 132 5.96 -12.51 -16.74
CA LYS A 132 6.39 -13.06 -18.04
C LYS A 132 7.66 -13.86 -17.90
N SER A 133 8.63 -13.31 -17.18
CA SER A 133 9.92 -13.96 -16.92
C SER A 133 9.93 -14.78 -15.63
N SER A 134 8.88 -14.71 -14.83
CA SER A 134 8.77 -15.32 -13.49
C SER A 134 9.89 -14.88 -12.55
N GLN A 135 10.26 -13.59 -12.62
CA GLN A 135 11.38 -13.04 -11.85
C GLN A 135 10.92 -12.03 -10.80
N TRP A 136 11.70 -11.96 -9.72
CA TRP A 136 11.55 -11.01 -8.64
C TRP A 136 12.72 -10.05 -8.59
N ARG A 137 12.43 -8.80 -8.24
CA ARG A 137 13.44 -7.77 -7.95
C ARG A 137 13.01 -6.98 -6.72
N SER A 138 13.96 -6.71 -5.83
CA SER A 138 13.76 -5.79 -4.71
C SER A 138 14.55 -4.50 -4.96
N LEU A 139 13.92 -3.37 -4.70
CA LEU A 139 14.55 -2.05 -4.74
C LEU A 139 14.43 -1.40 -3.36
N ALA A 140 15.54 -0.94 -2.80
CA ALA A 140 15.52 -0.20 -1.54
C ALA A 140 14.78 1.14 -1.72
N LEU A 141 13.85 1.42 -0.82
CA LEU A 141 13.17 2.71 -0.76
C LEU A 141 14.06 3.75 -0.08
N ARG A 142 13.85 5.02 -0.45
CA ARG A 142 14.48 6.16 0.19
C ARG A 142 13.44 7.23 0.44
N ARG A 143 13.44 7.76 1.66
CA ARG A 143 12.60 8.89 2.04
C ARG A 143 13.01 10.13 1.25
N ALA A 144 12.05 10.80 0.63
CA ALA A 144 12.26 12.10 0.03
C ALA A 144 12.27 13.17 1.12
N SER A 145 13.32 13.98 1.19
CA SER A 145 13.50 15.00 2.24
C SER A 145 12.38 16.05 2.26
N GLY A 146 11.86 16.42 1.09
CA GLY A 146 10.75 17.37 0.94
C GLY A 146 9.38 16.74 0.82
N CYS A 147 9.18 15.49 1.25
CA CYS A 147 7.90 14.82 1.11
C CYS A 147 6.79 15.55 1.89
N PRO A 148 5.68 15.95 1.26
CA PRO A 148 4.61 16.70 1.94
C PRO A 148 3.75 15.82 2.85
N VAL A 149 4.09 14.54 3.04
CA VAL A 149 3.33 13.61 3.90
C VAL A 149 4.17 13.16 5.08
N CYS A 150 5.34 12.56 4.82
CA CYS A 150 6.21 12.09 5.88
C CYS A 150 7.45 12.97 6.13
N GLY A 151 7.57 14.15 5.51
CA GLY A 151 8.76 15.02 5.59
C GLY A 151 8.92 15.82 6.90
N GLY A 152 8.01 15.69 7.86
CA GLY A 152 8.06 16.45 9.12
C GLY A 152 7.45 17.84 8.99
N SER A 153 8.26 18.90 9.11
CA SER A 153 7.81 20.32 9.20
C SER A 153 7.08 20.87 7.97
N ASN A 154 7.14 20.18 6.83
CA ASN A 154 6.40 20.51 5.59
C ASN A 154 5.30 19.48 5.28
N ALA A 155 4.89 18.65 6.24
CA ALA A 155 3.81 17.70 6.03
C ALA A 155 2.46 18.47 5.99
N ASP A 156 1.80 18.47 4.84
CA ASP A 156 0.44 18.97 4.68
C ASP A 156 -0.52 17.85 5.11
N PRO A 157 -1.28 18.03 6.20
CA PRO A 157 -2.33 17.08 6.58
C PRO A 157 -3.50 17.30 5.63
N VAL A 158 -3.49 16.59 4.50
CA VAL A 158 -4.62 16.59 3.56
C VAL A 158 -5.93 16.22 4.27
#